data_AF-A0AA39V3F4-F1
#
_entry.id   AF-A0AA39V3F4-F1
#
_cell.length_a   1.000
_cell.length_b   1.000
_cell.length_c   1.000
_cell.angle_alpha   90.00
_cell.angle_beta   90.00
_cell.angle_gamma   90.00
#
_symmetry.space_group_name_H-M   'P 1'
#
loop_
_entity.id
_entity.type
_entity.pdbx_description
1 polymer ?
#
loop_
_entity_poly.entity_id
_entity_poly.type
_entity_poly.pdbx_seq_one_letter_code
_entity_poly.pdbx_strand_id
1 'polypeptide(L)'
;MTIQTQPSAKNVTLSLDDYLQLTALMFSWGDSYDSKDWDRLRTIIAPTLMIDYRRVMGDQWYWEAMPAEDYMRMVSDPGFLGDPLVKTQHLLGATKWEQLSETEVIGHHQLRAAHNRFTDLTLQRVDRRGHGHATNEHFYKRINGTWKFAGLRPTVRWNEYDFEHIFKGIKFEDYAPKSDKGEIEKPSACATENGENEINGAKKEMSHVNELRSASNEKYLDFVV
;
A
#
# COMPACT_ATOMS: atom_id res chain seq x y z
N MET A 1 -39.83 36.79 -7.60
CA MET A 1 -39.16 35.48 -7.75
C MET A 1 -37.72 35.74 -8.13
N THR A 2 -36.79 35.58 -7.19
CA THR A 2 -35.36 35.76 -7.44
C THR A 2 -34.79 34.36 -7.69
N ILE A 3 -34.47 34.05 -8.94
CA ILE A 3 -33.80 32.80 -9.29
C ILE A 3 -32.34 32.96 -8.84
N GLN A 4 -31.98 32.33 -7.73
CA GLN A 4 -30.58 32.14 -7.37
C GLN A 4 -29.97 31.18 -8.39
N THR A 5 -29.15 31.70 -9.28
CA THR A 5 -28.26 30.86 -10.10
C THR A 5 -27.24 30.23 -9.17
N GLN A 6 -27.31 28.91 -9.00
CA GLN A 6 -26.24 28.16 -8.35
C GLN A 6 -24.92 28.39 -9.11
N PRO A 7 -23.78 28.52 -8.42
CA PRO A 7 -22.49 28.59 -9.10
C PRO A 7 -22.32 27.30 -9.89
N SER A 8 -22.09 27.39 -11.20
CA SER A 8 -21.72 26.21 -11.99
C SER A 8 -20.46 25.63 -11.36
N ALA A 9 -20.48 24.35 -11.00
CA ALA A 9 -19.27 23.63 -10.62
C ALA A 9 -18.19 23.96 -11.65
N LYS A 10 -17.06 24.53 -11.22
CA LYS A 10 -15.90 24.71 -12.09
C LYS A 10 -15.68 23.37 -12.79
N ASN A 11 -15.67 23.34 -14.12
CA ASN A 11 -15.25 22.16 -14.86
C ASN A 11 -13.77 21.97 -14.52
N VAL A 12 -13.49 21.20 -13.47
CA VAL A 12 -12.15 20.87 -13.03
C VAL A 12 -11.57 19.93 -14.09
N THR A 13 -10.88 20.53 -15.07
CA THR A 13 -10.28 19.82 -16.20
C THR A 13 -8.78 19.81 -15.98
N LEU A 14 -8.20 18.61 -15.98
CA LEU A 14 -6.76 18.43 -15.85
C LEU A 14 -6.04 19.11 -17.01
N SER A 15 -5.12 20.02 -16.70
CA SER A 15 -4.34 20.68 -17.75
C SER A 15 -3.39 19.69 -18.43
N LEU A 16 -2.95 20.00 -19.66
CA LEU A 16 -1.96 19.17 -20.36
C LEU A 16 -0.63 19.10 -19.59
N ASP A 17 -0.22 20.20 -18.95
CA ASP A 17 0.99 20.23 -18.15
C ASP A 17 0.88 19.31 -16.93
N ASP A 18 -0.25 19.36 -16.22
CA ASP A 18 -0.53 18.45 -15.11
C ASP A 18 -0.54 16.99 -15.57
N TYR A 19 -1.16 16.70 -16.71
CA TYR A 19 -1.18 15.37 -17.30
C TYR A 19 0.23 14.84 -17.55
N LEU A 20 1.12 15.66 -18.13
CA LEU A 20 2.51 15.26 -18.40
C LEU A 20 3.29 15.00 -17.11
N GLN A 21 3.15 15.88 -16.11
CA GLN A 21 3.80 15.70 -14.81
C GLN A 21 3.31 14.44 -14.09
N LEU A 22 2.01 14.22 -14.03
CA LEU A 22 1.42 13.04 -13.38
C LEU A 22 1.78 11.74 -14.11
N THR A 23 1.82 11.75 -15.43
CA THR A 23 2.27 10.60 -16.23
C THR A 23 3.75 10.29 -15.99
N ALA A 24 4.59 11.32 -15.85
CA ALA A 24 6.00 11.14 -15.49
C ALA A 24 6.17 10.56 -14.07
N LEU A 25 5.36 10.98 -13.10
CA LEU A 25 5.33 10.41 -11.76
C LEU A 25 4.88 8.95 -11.77
N MET A 26 3.82 8.63 -12.52
CA MET A 26 3.31 7.28 -12.71
C MET A 26 4.41 6.35 -13.26
N PHE A 27 5.11 6.78 -14.32
CA PHE A 27 6.24 6.04 -14.88
C PHE A 27 7.36 5.87 -13.85
N SER A 28 7.77 6.97 -13.22
CA SER A 28 8.89 6.97 -12.26
C SER A 28 8.60 6.08 -11.06
N TRP A 29 7.35 6.00 -10.60
CA TRP A 29 6.95 5.09 -9.52
C TRP A 29 7.18 3.62 -9.91
N GLY A 30 6.63 3.20 -11.06
CA GLY A 30 6.73 1.82 -11.51
C GLY A 30 8.17 1.41 -11.81
N ASP A 31 8.89 2.26 -12.53
CA ASP A 31 10.27 1.99 -12.90
C ASP A 31 11.20 1.99 -11.66
N SER A 32 10.93 2.83 -10.64
CA SER A 32 11.70 2.81 -9.39
C SER A 32 11.55 1.49 -8.63
N TYR A 33 10.34 0.95 -8.57
CA TYR A 33 10.10 -0.38 -8.00
C TYR A 33 10.87 -1.47 -8.77
N ASP A 34 10.78 -1.44 -10.10
CA ASP A 34 11.34 -2.49 -10.96
C ASP A 34 12.87 -2.50 -10.98
N SER A 35 13.47 -1.31 -11.02
CA SER A 35 14.92 -1.11 -10.92
C SER A 35 15.47 -1.21 -9.50
N LYS A 36 14.59 -1.19 -8.48
CA LYS A 36 14.94 -1.01 -7.07
C LYS A 36 15.73 0.28 -6.81
N ASP A 37 15.46 1.33 -7.58
CA ASP A 37 16.03 2.66 -7.41
C ASP A 37 15.23 3.43 -6.36
N TRP A 38 15.58 3.20 -5.10
CA TRP A 38 14.90 3.79 -3.95
C TRP A 38 15.13 5.30 -3.82
N ASP A 39 16.27 5.80 -4.28
CA ASP A 39 16.57 7.23 -4.25
C ASP A 39 15.67 7.97 -5.23
N ARG A 40 15.47 7.44 -6.44
CA ARG A 40 14.50 7.99 -7.40
C ARG A 40 13.08 7.99 -6.82
N LEU A 41 12.65 6.89 -6.19
CA LEU A 41 11.33 6.84 -5.56
C LEU A 41 11.16 7.93 -4.49
N ARG A 42 12.15 8.13 -3.61
CA ARG A 42 12.13 9.17 -2.57
C ARG A 42 11.91 10.57 -3.15
N THR A 43 12.42 10.86 -4.35
CA THR A 43 12.25 12.19 -4.95
C THR A 43 10.80 12.50 -5.36
N ILE A 44 10.00 11.48 -5.64
CA ILE A 44 8.66 11.64 -6.23
C ILE A 44 7.51 11.47 -5.22
N ILE A 45 7.77 10.89 -4.05
CA ILE A 45 6.73 10.66 -3.04
C ILE A 45 6.43 11.91 -2.19
N ALA A 46 5.20 11.98 -1.71
CA ALA A 46 4.77 12.98 -0.74
C ALA A 46 5.34 12.66 0.67
N PRO A 47 5.42 13.65 1.59
CA PRO A 47 5.89 13.42 2.95
C PRO A 47 5.06 12.39 3.74
N THR A 48 3.77 12.28 3.41
CA THR A 48 2.88 11.22 3.89
C THR A 48 2.09 10.63 2.74
N LEU A 49 1.76 9.34 2.84
CA LEU A 49 1.08 8.57 1.81
C LEU A 49 -0.15 7.87 2.36
N MET A 50 -1.26 7.91 1.63
CA MET A 50 -2.43 7.08 1.91
C MET A 50 -2.21 5.68 1.31
N ILE A 51 -1.98 4.68 2.15
CA ILE A 51 -1.72 3.30 1.71
C ILE A 51 -2.93 2.45 2.05
N ASP A 52 -3.61 1.93 1.03
CA ASP A 52 -4.75 1.03 1.20
C ASP A 52 -4.48 -0.32 0.52
N TYR A 53 -3.89 -1.24 1.29
CA TYR A 53 -3.60 -2.61 0.87
C TYR A 53 -4.62 -3.62 1.40
N ARG A 54 -5.76 -3.18 1.94
CA ARG A 54 -6.77 -4.08 2.52
C ARG A 54 -7.20 -5.20 1.57
N ARG A 55 -7.30 -4.88 0.28
CA ARG A 55 -7.72 -5.83 -0.77
C ARG A 55 -6.64 -6.80 -1.22
N VAL A 56 -5.39 -6.64 -0.79
CA VAL A 56 -4.25 -7.45 -1.24
C VAL A 56 -3.43 -8.07 -0.11
N MET A 57 -3.45 -7.48 1.08
CA MET A 57 -2.70 -7.95 2.26
C MET A 57 -3.57 -8.17 3.51
N GLY A 58 -4.86 -7.77 3.47
CA GLY A 58 -5.83 -7.97 4.54
C GLY A 58 -6.20 -6.69 5.30
N ASP A 59 -7.30 -6.74 6.07
CA ASP A 59 -8.01 -5.56 6.61
C ASP A 59 -7.16 -4.59 7.46
N GLN A 60 -6.08 -5.08 8.07
CA GLN A 60 -5.19 -4.27 8.91
C GLN A 60 -4.28 -3.36 8.08
N TRP A 61 -4.06 -3.67 6.80
CA TRP A 61 -3.11 -2.95 5.94
C TRP A 61 -3.72 -1.67 5.35
N TYR A 62 -4.01 -0.71 6.23
CA TYR A 62 -4.49 0.61 5.88
C TYR A 62 -3.79 1.70 6.71
N TRP A 63 -3.32 2.72 6.02
CA TRP A 63 -2.79 3.94 6.61
C TRP A 63 -3.36 5.14 5.88
N GLU A 64 -3.99 6.05 6.61
CA GLU A 64 -4.49 7.30 6.03
C GLU A 64 -3.33 8.26 5.68
N ALA A 65 -2.26 8.25 6.49
CA ALA A 65 -1.09 9.12 6.31
C ALA A 65 0.18 8.43 6.82
N MET A 66 0.64 7.38 6.11
CA MET A 66 1.92 6.72 6.39
C MET A 66 3.08 7.69 6.13
N PRO A 67 4.04 7.88 7.07
CA PRO A 67 5.24 8.66 6.80
C PRO A 67 6.03 8.10 5.60
N ALA A 68 6.61 8.98 4.79
CA ALA A 68 7.41 8.60 3.62
C ALA A 68 8.50 7.57 3.97
N GLU A 69 9.18 7.73 5.10
CA GLU A 69 10.23 6.80 5.54
C GLU A 69 9.69 5.41 5.91
N ASP A 70 8.49 5.33 6.49
CA ASP A 70 7.85 4.04 6.79
C ASP A 70 7.39 3.34 5.51
N TYR A 71 6.86 4.11 4.54
CA TYR A 71 6.56 3.60 3.22
C TYR A 71 7.80 3.07 2.52
N MET A 72 8.90 3.83 2.54
CA MET A 72 10.18 3.40 1.95
C MET A 72 10.71 2.14 2.62
N ARG A 73 10.65 2.06 3.96
CA ARG A 73 11.05 0.87 4.72
C ARG A 73 10.23 -0.36 4.31
N MET A 74 8.91 -0.21 4.17
CA MET A 74 8.00 -1.28 3.77
C MET A 74 8.28 -1.78 2.35
N VAL A 75 8.38 -0.88 1.37
CA VAL A 75 8.53 -1.29 -0.02
C VAL A 75 9.92 -1.84 -0.32
N SER A 76 10.96 -1.34 0.35
CA SER A 76 12.34 -1.80 0.18
C SER A 76 12.73 -2.99 1.07
N ASP A 77 11.79 -3.58 1.81
CA ASP A 77 12.04 -4.71 2.70
C ASP A 77 12.51 -5.96 1.89
N PRO A 78 13.58 -6.68 2.32
CA PRO A 78 14.04 -7.93 1.70
C PRO A 78 13.03 -9.10 1.67
N GLY A 79 11.95 -9.01 2.45
CA GLY A 79 10.80 -9.90 2.42
C GLY A 79 9.77 -9.53 1.35
N PHE A 80 9.89 -8.33 0.77
CA PHE A 80 9.03 -7.77 -0.27
C PHE A 80 9.85 -7.38 -1.52
N LEU A 81 9.71 -6.16 -2.06
CA LEU A 81 10.41 -5.75 -3.29
C LEU A 81 11.92 -5.51 -3.06
N GLY A 82 12.41 -5.46 -1.83
CA GLY A 82 13.84 -5.40 -1.53
C GLY A 82 14.60 -6.69 -1.82
N ASP A 83 13.92 -7.82 -2.01
CA ASP A 83 14.59 -9.10 -2.24
C ASP A 83 15.43 -9.05 -3.53
N PRO A 84 16.76 -9.24 -3.47
CA PRO A 84 17.61 -9.24 -4.66
C PRO A 84 17.31 -10.40 -5.61
N LEU A 85 16.64 -11.45 -5.11
CA LEU A 85 16.20 -12.59 -5.91
C LEU A 85 14.84 -12.37 -6.60
N VAL A 86 14.18 -11.22 -6.38
CA VAL A 86 12.90 -10.91 -7.02
C VAL A 86 13.10 -9.82 -8.07
N LYS A 87 12.70 -10.11 -9.31
CA LYS A 87 12.57 -9.11 -10.39
C LYS A 87 11.10 -8.86 -10.66
N THR A 88 10.76 -7.61 -10.92
CA THR A 88 9.40 -7.17 -11.18
C THR A 88 9.31 -6.36 -12.46
N GLN A 89 8.11 -6.30 -13.03
CA GLN A 89 7.70 -5.28 -13.97
C GLN A 89 6.31 -4.79 -13.58
N HIS A 90 6.19 -3.55 -13.14
CA HIS A 90 4.92 -2.89 -12.85
C HIS A 90 4.39 -2.20 -14.12
N LEU A 91 3.87 -3.00 -15.05
CA LEU A 91 3.41 -2.50 -16.34
C LEU A 91 2.05 -1.79 -16.19
N LEU A 92 2.08 -0.47 -16.25
CA LEU A 92 0.91 0.40 -16.19
C LEU A 92 0.33 0.59 -17.60
N GLY A 93 -0.89 0.12 -17.80
CA GLY A 93 -1.61 0.15 -19.07
C GLY A 93 -2.52 1.37 -19.22
N ALA A 94 -3.75 1.13 -19.69
CA ALA A 94 -4.72 2.20 -19.89
C ALA A 94 -4.95 2.96 -18.57
N THR A 95 -4.92 4.28 -18.66
CA THR A 95 -5.01 5.19 -17.52
C THR A 95 -6.12 6.20 -17.74
N LYS A 96 -6.94 6.44 -16.72
CA LYS A 96 -7.84 7.59 -16.65
C LYS A 96 -7.49 8.45 -15.44
N TRP A 97 -7.79 9.74 -15.52
CA TRP A 97 -7.51 10.72 -14.49
C TRP A 97 -8.80 11.34 -13.96
N GLU A 98 -8.87 11.52 -12.65
CA GLU A 98 -9.95 12.20 -11.95
C GLU A 98 -9.36 13.33 -11.12
N GLN A 99 -9.62 14.57 -11.50
CA GLN A 99 -9.16 15.72 -10.73
C GLN A 99 -10.19 16.06 -9.66
N LEU A 100 -9.79 15.97 -8.39
CA LEU A 100 -10.65 16.22 -7.23
C LEU A 100 -10.63 17.70 -6.83
N SER A 101 -9.47 18.33 -6.96
CA SER A 101 -9.26 19.74 -6.62
C SER A 101 -8.07 20.32 -7.40
N GLU A 102 -7.74 21.59 -7.14
CA GLU A 102 -6.55 22.24 -7.72
C GLU A 102 -5.23 21.59 -7.25
N THR A 103 -5.27 20.79 -6.17
CA THR A 103 -4.10 20.17 -5.54
C THR A 103 -4.19 18.65 -5.41
N GLU A 104 -5.27 18.01 -5.87
CA GLU A 104 -5.48 16.57 -5.71
C GLU A 104 -6.03 15.93 -6.98
N VAL A 105 -5.41 14.81 -7.36
CA VAL A 105 -5.77 14.00 -8.54
C VAL A 105 -5.68 12.52 -8.20
N ILE A 106 -6.62 11.73 -8.72
CA ILE A 106 -6.53 10.27 -8.75
C ILE A 106 -6.20 9.81 -10.17
N GLY A 107 -5.17 8.97 -10.29
CA GLY A 107 -4.92 8.18 -11.49
C GLY A 107 -5.46 6.78 -11.29
N HIS A 108 -6.26 6.27 -12.23
CA HIS A 108 -6.69 4.87 -12.24
C HIS A 108 -5.95 4.16 -13.36
N HIS A 109 -5.12 3.20 -13.00
CA HIS A 109 -4.20 2.53 -13.90
C HIS A 109 -4.57 1.05 -14.01
N GLN A 110 -4.72 0.54 -15.24
CA GLN A 110 -4.58 -0.89 -15.44
C GLN A 110 -3.14 -1.29 -15.08
N LEU A 111 -2.98 -2.40 -14.37
CA LEU A 111 -1.67 -2.87 -13.95
C LEU A 111 -1.54 -4.36 -14.21
N ARG A 112 -0.48 -4.75 -14.90
CA ARG A 112 0.04 -6.12 -14.85
C ARG A 112 1.39 -6.07 -14.13
N ALA A 113 1.45 -6.65 -12.93
CA ALA A 113 2.68 -6.74 -12.17
C ALA A 113 3.28 -8.13 -12.35
N ALA A 114 4.28 -8.25 -13.22
CA ALA A 114 4.95 -9.52 -13.48
C ALA A 114 6.14 -9.72 -12.52
N HIS A 115 6.26 -10.90 -11.92
CA HIS A 115 7.33 -11.22 -10.98
C HIS A 115 8.02 -12.53 -11.35
N ASN A 116 9.35 -12.52 -11.23
CA ASN A 116 10.19 -13.71 -11.24
C ASN A 116 10.98 -13.77 -9.94
N ARG A 117 10.97 -14.93 -9.29
CA ARG A 117 11.89 -15.26 -8.20
C ARG A 117 12.99 -16.16 -8.74
N PHE A 118 14.25 -15.85 -8.42
CA PHE A 118 15.42 -16.62 -8.86
C PHE A 118 15.95 -17.51 -7.74
N THR A 119 16.65 -18.58 -8.12
CA THR A 119 17.21 -19.53 -7.15
C THR A 119 18.39 -18.95 -6.36
N ASP A 120 19.11 -18.00 -6.95
CA ASP A 120 20.31 -17.40 -6.38
C ASP A 120 20.65 -16.07 -7.10
N LEU A 121 21.68 -15.38 -6.58
CA LEU A 121 22.07 -14.04 -7.02
C LEU A 121 22.71 -13.99 -8.42
N THR A 122 22.95 -15.14 -9.07
CA THR A 122 23.40 -15.15 -10.47
C THR A 122 22.27 -14.79 -11.43
N LEU A 123 21.02 -14.88 -10.98
CA LEU A 123 19.79 -14.59 -11.74
C LEU A 123 19.67 -15.39 -13.05
N GLN A 124 20.29 -16.57 -13.13
CA GLN A 124 20.25 -17.41 -14.33
C GLN A 124 19.06 -18.36 -14.38
N ARG A 125 18.59 -18.82 -13.22
CA ARG A 125 17.49 -19.79 -13.12
C ARG A 125 16.32 -19.22 -12.32
N VAL A 126 15.16 -19.15 -12.97
CA VAL A 126 13.90 -18.78 -12.34
C VAL A 126 13.41 -19.97 -11.50
N ASP A 127 13.17 -19.72 -10.22
CA ASP A 127 12.55 -20.64 -9.27
C ASP A 127 11.02 -20.61 -9.39
N ARG A 128 10.44 -19.40 -9.35
CA ARG A 128 8.98 -19.18 -9.39
C ARG A 128 8.61 -17.98 -10.24
N ARG A 129 7.39 -18.01 -10.76
CA ARG A 129 6.75 -16.92 -11.50
C ARG A 129 5.42 -16.59 -10.85
N GLY A 130 5.02 -15.33 -10.94
CA GLY A 130 3.76 -14.87 -10.40
C GLY A 130 3.38 -13.53 -11.00
N HIS A 131 2.20 -13.43 -11.62
CA HIS A 131 1.77 -12.18 -12.23
C HIS A 131 0.42 -11.73 -11.67
N GLY A 132 0.36 -10.51 -11.13
CA GLY A 132 -0.87 -9.91 -10.65
C GLY A 132 -1.55 -9.11 -11.75
N HIS A 133 -2.85 -9.36 -11.96
CA HIS A 133 -3.69 -8.58 -12.87
C HIS A 133 -4.60 -7.68 -12.03
N ALA A 134 -4.36 -6.38 -12.10
CA ALA A 134 -4.97 -5.42 -11.17
C ALA A 134 -5.42 -4.13 -11.84
N THR A 135 -6.22 -3.38 -11.10
CA THR A 135 -6.30 -1.93 -11.26
C THR A 135 -5.63 -1.29 -10.06
N ASN A 136 -4.84 -0.25 -10.26
CA ASN A 136 -4.22 0.49 -9.17
C ASN A 136 -4.68 1.94 -9.21
N GLU A 137 -5.21 2.42 -8.10
CA GLU A 137 -5.47 3.84 -7.94
C GLU A 137 -4.25 4.48 -7.31
N HIS A 138 -3.71 5.49 -7.95
CA HIS A 138 -2.66 6.33 -7.38
C HIS A 138 -3.27 7.66 -6.97
N PHE A 139 -2.95 8.09 -5.75
CA PHE A 139 -3.32 9.39 -5.24
C PHE A 139 -2.16 10.34 -5.45
N TYR A 140 -2.43 11.54 -5.96
CA TYR A 140 -1.41 12.55 -6.18
C TYR A 140 -1.80 13.83 -5.46
N LYS A 141 -0.81 14.47 -4.82
CA LYS A 141 -0.97 15.75 -4.15
C LYS A 141 0.03 16.76 -4.68
N ARG A 142 -0.42 17.98 -4.93
CA ARG A 142 0.46 19.11 -5.25
C ARG A 142 0.94 19.73 -3.94
N ILE A 143 2.24 19.68 -3.71
CA ILE A 143 2.90 20.17 -2.50
C ILE A 143 3.93 21.20 -2.92
N ASN A 144 3.82 22.42 -2.41
CA ASN A 144 4.71 23.54 -2.76
C ASN A 144 4.86 23.75 -4.28
N GLY A 145 3.75 23.57 -5.01
CA GLY A 145 3.71 23.74 -6.47
C GLY A 145 4.14 22.53 -7.30
N THR A 146 4.58 21.43 -6.68
CA THR A 146 5.02 20.22 -7.40
C THR A 146 4.11 19.03 -7.10
N TRP A 147 3.72 18.28 -8.13
CA TRP A 147 2.99 17.02 -7.93
C TRP A 147 3.86 15.95 -7.29
N LYS A 148 3.28 15.20 -6.36
CA LYS A 148 3.91 14.07 -5.66
C LYS A 148 2.97 12.87 -5.64
N PHE A 149 3.55 11.68 -5.72
CA PHE A 149 2.85 10.43 -5.44
C PHE A 149 2.51 10.37 -3.95
N ALA A 150 1.22 10.35 -3.64
CA ALA A 150 0.68 10.53 -2.30
C ALA A 150 -0.07 9.29 -1.79
N GLY A 151 0.07 8.14 -2.45
CA GLY A 151 -0.52 6.90 -1.99
C GLY A 151 -1.03 6.01 -3.10
N LEU A 152 -1.49 4.82 -2.72
CA LEU A 152 -2.11 3.87 -3.64
C LEU A 152 -3.16 2.99 -3.00
N ARG A 153 -4.05 2.47 -3.86
CA ARG A 153 -5.06 1.47 -3.55
C ARG A 153 -5.15 0.45 -4.69
N PRO A 154 -4.39 -0.65 -4.64
CA PRO A 154 -4.50 -1.71 -5.62
C PRO A 154 -5.78 -2.53 -5.40
N THR A 155 -6.35 -3.01 -6.49
CA THR A 155 -7.38 -4.05 -6.51
C THR A 155 -6.96 -5.13 -7.50
N VAL A 156 -6.47 -6.26 -6.96
CA VAL A 156 -6.16 -7.45 -7.76
C VAL A 156 -7.47 -8.11 -8.21
N ARG A 157 -7.53 -8.50 -9.48
CA ARG A 157 -8.64 -9.25 -10.07
C ARG A 157 -8.36 -10.75 -10.00
N TRP A 158 -7.16 -11.14 -10.39
CA TRP A 158 -6.68 -12.52 -10.35
C TRP A 158 -5.16 -12.56 -10.51
N ASN A 159 -4.55 -13.70 -10.20
CA ASN A 159 -3.13 -13.95 -10.30
C ASN A 159 -2.83 -15.11 -11.28
N GLU A 160 -1.74 -15.00 -12.02
CA GLU A 160 -1.15 -16.11 -12.79
C GLU A 160 -0.03 -16.78 -11.98
N TYR A 161 0.15 -18.08 -12.21
CA TYR A 161 1.24 -18.91 -11.65
C TYR A 161 1.20 -19.00 -10.11
N ASP A 162 2.34 -18.84 -9.46
CA ASP A 162 2.55 -19.07 -8.02
C ASP A 162 2.82 -17.73 -7.31
N PHE A 163 1.95 -16.76 -7.55
CA PHE A 163 2.12 -15.37 -7.08
C PHE A 163 2.26 -15.29 -5.56
N GLU A 164 1.50 -16.10 -4.84
CA GLU A 164 1.44 -16.15 -3.39
C GLU A 164 2.79 -16.53 -2.75
N HIS A 165 3.69 -17.19 -3.50
CA HIS A 165 5.00 -17.63 -3.05
C HIS A 165 6.18 -16.88 -3.68
N ILE A 166 5.93 -15.75 -4.36
CA ILE A 166 6.98 -14.88 -4.90
C ILE A 166 7.72 -14.15 -3.77
N PHE A 167 6.97 -13.55 -2.86
CA PHE A 167 7.51 -12.78 -1.73
C PHE A 167 7.68 -13.67 -0.51
N LYS A 168 8.67 -13.37 0.34
CA LYS A 168 8.82 -14.06 1.63
C LYS A 168 7.75 -13.60 2.64
N GLY A 169 7.17 -12.43 2.39
CA GLY A 169 6.18 -11.79 3.24
C GLY A 169 6.82 -10.79 4.21
N ILE A 170 6.01 -9.81 4.59
CA ILE A 170 6.29 -8.82 5.62
C ILE A 170 5.18 -8.89 6.67
N LYS A 171 5.46 -8.52 7.92
CA LYS A 171 4.48 -8.56 9.01
C LYS A 171 3.95 -7.16 9.27
N PHE A 172 2.63 -7.05 9.50
CA PHE A 172 2.00 -5.76 9.74
C PHE A 172 2.59 -5.05 10.97
N GLU A 173 2.92 -5.81 12.02
CA GLU A 173 3.42 -5.30 13.30
C GLU A 173 4.72 -4.51 13.16
N ASP A 174 5.54 -4.84 12.15
CA ASP A 174 6.80 -4.15 11.87
C ASP A 174 6.57 -2.72 11.30
N TYR A 175 5.36 -2.47 10.77
CA TYR A 175 4.95 -1.25 10.07
C TYR A 175 3.73 -0.57 10.70
N ALA A 176 3.22 -1.13 11.80
CA ALA A 176 2.07 -0.60 12.50
C ALA A 176 2.36 0.86 12.92
N PRO A 177 1.36 1.77 12.84
CA PRO A 177 1.52 3.11 13.37
C PRO A 177 2.01 3.02 14.82
N LYS A 178 3.14 3.67 15.11
CA LYS A 178 3.60 3.76 16.50
C LYS A 178 2.51 4.51 17.25
N SER A 179 1.88 3.86 18.23
CA SER A 179 1.02 4.58 19.16
C SER A 179 1.89 5.65 19.81
N ASP A 180 1.48 6.92 19.72
CA ASP A 180 2.02 8.01 20.54
C ASP A 180 1.70 7.72 22.01
N LYS A 181 2.37 6.72 22.59
CA LYS A 181 2.63 6.69 24.02
C LYS A 181 3.82 7.60 24.19
N GLY A 182 3.54 8.89 24.36
CA GLY A 182 4.53 9.81 24.89
C GLY A 182 5.21 9.13 26.07
N GLU A 183 6.54 9.05 26.03
CA GLU A 183 7.31 8.76 27.22
C GLU A 183 7.00 9.86 28.22
N ILE A 184 6.04 9.59 29.11
CA ILE A 184 5.93 10.33 30.36
C ILE A 184 7.21 9.95 31.11
N GLU A 185 8.15 10.89 31.18
CA GLU A 185 9.27 10.83 32.12
C GLU A 185 8.71 10.37 33.47
N LYS A 186 9.15 9.19 33.93
CA LYS A 186 8.76 8.67 35.23
C LYS A 186 9.16 9.69 36.29
N PRO A 187 8.22 10.24 37.10
CA PRO A 187 8.61 11.00 38.26
C PRO A 187 9.38 10.08 39.22
N SER A 188 10.46 10.63 39.76
CA SER A 188 11.30 10.03 40.79
C SER A 188 10.47 9.41 41.92
N ALA A 189 10.93 8.25 42.38
CA ALA A 189 10.27 7.39 43.36
C ALA A 189 10.01 8.10 44.70
N CYS A 190 8.82 7.86 45.27
CA CYS A 190 8.65 7.81 46.72
C CYS A 190 7.66 6.69 47.06
N ALA A 191 8.05 5.86 48.03
CA ALA A 191 7.39 4.63 48.43
C ALA A 191 6.06 4.86 49.15
N THR A 192 5.14 3.89 49.04
CA THR A 192 4.48 3.21 50.18
C THR A 192 3.70 1.99 49.69
N GLU A 193 3.61 1.00 50.58
CA GLU A 193 3.11 -0.37 50.42
C GLU A 193 1.57 -0.50 50.33
N ASN A 194 1.17 -1.72 49.93
CA ASN A 194 -0.07 -2.47 50.23
C ASN A 194 -1.09 -2.63 49.08
N GLY A 195 -1.47 -3.89 48.84
CA GLY A 195 -2.78 -4.25 48.28
C GLY A 195 -2.76 -5.37 47.23
N GLU A 196 -2.93 -6.61 47.68
CA GLU A 196 -3.31 -7.78 46.86
C GLU A 196 -4.72 -7.63 46.28
N ASN A 197 -4.96 -8.04 45.01
CA ASN A 197 -5.92 -9.08 44.58
C ASN A 197 -6.42 -8.95 43.12
N GLU A 198 -6.75 -10.13 42.58
CA GLU A 198 -7.72 -10.42 41.50
C GLU A 198 -7.37 -10.15 40.03
N ILE A 199 -6.86 -11.18 39.32
CA ILE A 199 -7.14 -11.37 37.88
C ILE A 199 -7.21 -12.87 37.53
N ASN A 200 -8.36 -13.50 37.73
CA ASN A 200 -8.69 -14.83 37.16
C ASN A 200 -10.09 -14.76 36.52
N GLY A 201 -10.16 -14.34 35.26
CA GLY A 201 -11.43 -14.27 34.51
C GLY A 201 -11.32 -14.25 32.97
N ALA A 202 -10.16 -13.94 32.39
CA ALA A 202 -10.07 -13.65 30.95
C ALA A 202 -9.57 -14.80 30.04
N LYS A 203 -9.49 -16.05 30.54
CA LYS A 203 -8.88 -17.17 29.78
C LYS A 203 -9.85 -18.14 29.09
N LYS A 204 -11.17 -17.90 29.08
CA LYS A 204 -12.13 -18.88 28.56
C LYS A 204 -12.88 -18.50 27.28
N GLU A 205 -12.76 -17.28 26.76
CA GLU A 205 -13.45 -16.88 25.51
C GLU A 205 -12.59 -16.99 24.24
N MET A 206 -11.29 -17.23 24.37
CA MET A 206 -10.36 -17.18 23.23
C MET A 206 -10.22 -18.51 22.46
N SER A 207 -10.83 -19.61 22.92
CA SER A 207 -10.72 -20.92 22.26
C SER A 207 -11.84 -21.20 21.25
N HIS A 208 -12.99 -20.51 21.32
CA HIS A 208 -14.14 -20.81 20.46
C HIS A 208 -14.14 -20.01 19.13
N VAL A 209 -13.35 -18.95 19.03
CA VAL A 209 -13.29 -18.10 17.83
C VAL A 209 -12.34 -18.67 16.76
N ASN A 210 -11.41 -19.56 17.13
CA ASN A 210 -10.42 -20.11 16.21
C ASN A 210 -10.93 -21.31 15.37
N GLU A 211 -12.01 -21.98 15.77
CA GLU A 211 -12.55 -23.13 15.01
C GLU A 211 -13.50 -22.74 13.87
N LEU A 212 -14.02 -21.50 13.83
CA LEU A 212 -14.93 -21.06 12.77
C LEU A 212 -14.24 -20.40 11.56
N ARG A 213 -12.94 -20.10 11.65
CA ARG A 213 -12.16 -19.45 10.58
C ARG A 213 -11.49 -20.42 9.60
N SER A 214 -11.42 -21.72 9.91
CA SER A 214 -10.82 -22.71 9.00
C SER A 214 -11.78 -23.22 7.92
N ALA A 215 -13.08 -22.92 8.02
CA ALA A 215 -14.10 -23.50 7.13
C ALA A 215 -14.51 -22.63 5.93
N SER A 216 -14.01 -21.40 5.80
CA SER A 216 -14.47 -20.45 4.76
C SER A 216 -13.57 -20.32 3.53
N ASN A 217 -12.47 -21.07 3.43
CA ASN A 217 -11.53 -20.99 2.29
C ASN A 217 -11.71 -22.08 1.22
N GLU A 218 -12.70 -22.96 1.35
CA GLU A 218 -13.07 -23.89 0.29
C GLU A 218 -14.40 -23.46 -0.34
N LYS A 219 -14.30 -22.78 -1.49
CA LYS A 219 -15.19 -22.87 -2.66
C LYS A 219 -15.06 -21.60 -3.47
N TYR A 220 -14.42 -21.68 -4.63
CA TYR A 220 -14.88 -21.06 -5.87
C TYR A 220 -14.12 -21.73 -7.03
N LEU A 221 -14.63 -22.89 -7.44
CA LEU A 221 -14.43 -23.45 -8.78
C LEU A 221 -15.76 -23.30 -9.53
N ASP A 222 -15.64 -23.15 -10.85
CA ASP A 222 -16.68 -23.05 -11.89
C ASP A 222 -17.29 -21.66 -12.14
N PHE A 223 -16.87 -21.00 -13.22
CA PHE A 223 -17.51 -21.09 -14.53
C PHE A 223 -16.66 -20.40 -15.61
N VAL A 224 -16.41 -21.14 -16.69
CA VAL A 224 -15.81 -20.69 -17.96
C VAL A 224 -16.88 -20.03 -18.82
N VAL A 225 -16.56 -18.90 -19.45
CA VAL A 225 -17.05 -18.46 -20.77
C VAL A 225 -15.87 -17.90 -21.54
#